data_AF-A0A703Q1K9-F1
#
_entry.id   AF-A0A703Q1K9-F1
#
_cell.length_a   1.000
_cell.length_b   1.000
_cell.length_c   1.000
_cell.angle_alpha   90.00
_cell.angle_beta   90.00
_cell.angle_gamma   90.00
#
_symmetry.space_group_name_H-M   'P 1'
#
loop_
_entity.id
_entity.type
_entity.pdbx_description
1 polymer ?
#
loop_
_entity_poly.entity_id
_entity_poly.type
_entity_poly.pdbx_seq_one_letter_code
_entity_poly.pdbx_strand_id
1 'polypeptide(L)' 'MSSVPYHSNNSVMPVRVTIYEAVNIIKKQANEEITASEIWRYALYGHPTLSIYFQSPVIFRRIKTRKNKIFLM' A
#
# COMPACT_ATOMS: atom_id res chain seq x y z
N MET A 1 12.62 -9.02 -19.54
CA MET A 1 12.00 -8.39 -18.36
C MET A 1 12.72 -8.88 -17.14
N SER A 2 13.53 -8.03 -16.50
CA SER A 2 14.34 -8.38 -15.34
C SER A 2 13.42 -8.62 -14.14
N SER A 3 13.45 -9.82 -13.55
CA SER A 3 12.70 -10.11 -12.33
C SER A 3 13.29 -9.28 -11.19
N VAL A 4 12.55 -8.28 -10.72
CA VAL A 4 12.91 -7.56 -9.50
C VAL A 4 12.91 -8.58 -8.35
N PRO A 5 14.04 -8.79 -7.65
CA PRO A 5 14.06 -9.67 -6.50
C PRO A 5 13.16 -9.08 -5.40
N TYR A 6 12.07 -9.77 -5.08
CA TYR A 6 11.15 -9.40 -4.00
C TYR A 6 11.63 -9.85 -2.61
N HIS A 7 12.87 -10.33 -2.51
CA HIS A 7 13.55 -10.71 -1.27
C HIS A 7 14.86 -9.92 -1.15
N SER A 8 15.07 -9.27 0.00
CA SER A 8 16.32 -8.59 0.36
C SER A 8 16.87 -9.25 1.62
N ASN A 9 18.17 -9.57 1.63
CA ASN A 9 18.88 -10.02 2.83
C ASN A 9 19.25 -8.84 3.75
N ASN A 10 18.88 -7.61 3.37
CA ASN A 10 19.20 -6.39 4.06
C ASN A 10 18.01 -5.98 4.94
N SER A 11 18.13 -6.16 6.26
CA SER A 11 17.06 -5.86 7.23
C SER A 11 16.76 -4.36 7.36
N VAL A 12 17.69 -3.51 6.92
CA VAL A 12 17.61 -2.04 7.04
C VAL A 12 16.58 -1.44 6.08
N MET A 13 16.35 -2.05 4.91
CA MET A 13 15.37 -1.57 3.94
C MET A 13 14.63 -2.76 3.32
N PRO A 14 13.39 -3.05 3.74
CA PRO A 14 12.59 -4.11 3.14
C PRO A 14 12.30 -3.79 1.68
N VAL A 15 12.21 -4.83 0.84
CA VAL A 15 11.85 -4.64 -0.57
C VAL A 15 10.45 -4.04 -0.65
N ARG A 16 10.35 -2.90 -1.32
CA ARG A 16 9.07 -2.26 -1.62
C ARG A 16 8.69 -2.63 -3.04
N VAL A 17 7.45 -3.07 -3.20
CA VAL A 17 6.87 -3.41 -4.49
C VAL A 17 5.65 -2.53 -4.71
N THR A 18 5.36 -2.23 -5.96
CA THR A 18 4.11 -1.59 -6.35
C THR A 18 2.93 -2.54 -6.10
N ILE A 19 1.71 -2.00 -6.03
CA ILE A 19 0.50 -2.81 -5.86
C ILE A 19 0.35 -3.85 -6.99
N TYR A 20 0.69 -3.49 -8.22
CA TYR A 20 0.61 -4.42 -9.36
C TYR A 20 1.67 -5.52 -9.30
N GLU A 21 2.88 -5.20 -8.83
CA GLU A 21 3.90 -6.21 -8.58
C GLU A 21 3.46 -7.16 -7.44
N ALA A 22 2.86 -6.64 -6.36
CA ALA A 22 2.31 -7.45 -5.30
C ALA A 22 1.20 -8.40 -5.80
N VAL A 23 0.30 -7.93 -6.66
CA VAL A 23 -0.70 -8.78 -7.34
C VAL A 23 -0.01 -9.91 -8.09
N ASN A 24 0.98 -9.59 -8.92
CA ASN A 24 1.68 -10.59 -9.73
C ASN A 24 2.47 -11.60 -8.89
N ILE A 25 3.06 -11.16 -7.77
CA ILE A 25 3.78 -12.03 -6.83
C ILE A 25 2.80 -13.00 -6.17
N ILE A 26 1.70 -12.50 -5.63
CA ILE A 26 0.70 -13.34 -4.94
C ILE A 26 0.05 -14.32 -5.91
N LYS A 27 -0.31 -13.88 -7.12
CA LYS A 27 -0.83 -14.78 -8.18
C LYS A 27 0.14 -15.93 -8.48
N LYS A 28 1.44 -15.65 -8.55
CA LYS A 28 2.47 -16.67 -8.84
C LYS A 28 2.74 -17.60 -7.65
N GLN A 29 2.69 -17.09 -6.42
CA GLN A 29 3.05 -17.86 -5.22
C GLN A 29 1.88 -18.65 -4.64
N ALA A 30 0.69 -18.04 -4.59
CA ALA A 30 -0.49 -18.64 -4.00
C ALA A 30 -1.37 -19.38 -5.03
N ASN A 31 -1.12 -19.19 -6.33
CA ASN A 31 -2.01 -19.67 -7.41
C ASN A 31 -3.46 -19.16 -7.26
N GLU A 32 -3.62 -18.00 -6.63
CA GLU A 32 -4.90 -17.36 -6.36
C GLU A 32 -5.07 -16.12 -7.23
N GLU A 33 -6.27 -15.93 -7.79
CA GLU A 33 -6.58 -14.72 -8.54
C GLU A 33 -6.96 -13.58 -7.59
N ILE A 34 -5.98 -12.72 -7.30
CA ILE A 34 -6.23 -11.50 -6.53
C ILE A 34 -6.23 -10.24 -7.41
N THR A 35 -6.95 -9.23 -6.96
CA THR A 35 -7.05 -7.92 -7.58
C THR A 35 -6.32 -6.86 -6.77
N ALA A 36 -5.92 -5.76 -7.41
CA ALA A 36 -5.34 -4.63 -6.72
C ALA A 36 -6.26 -4.07 -5.61
N SER A 37 -7.58 -4.05 -5.85
CA SER A 37 -8.57 -3.60 -4.87
C SER A 37 -8.56 -4.43 -3.58
N GLU A 38 -8.30 -5.73 -3.68
CA GLU A 38 -8.20 -6.60 -2.50
C GLU A 38 -6.95 -6.28 -1.68
N ILE A 39 -5.81 -6.01 -2.32
CA ILE A 39 -4.60 -5.56 -1.64
C ILE A 39 -4.85 -4.23 -0.92
N TRP A 40 -5.49 -3.26 -1.60
CA TRP A 40 -5.87 -1.98 -0.99
C TRP A 40 -6.77 -2.17 0.23
N ARG A 41 -7.83 -2.98 0.10
CA ARG A 41 -8.73 -3.26 1.21
C ARG A 41 -8.01 -3.91 2.39
N TYR A 42 -7.14 -4.88 2.11
CA TYR A 42 -6.38 -5.59 3.14
C TYR A 42 -5.38 -4.67 3.85
N ALA A 43 -4.75 -3.75 3.11
CA ALA A 43 -3.90 -2.69 3.67
C ALA A 43 -4.68 -1.72 4.57
N LEU A 44 -5.89 -1.32 4.16
CA LEU A 44 -6.77 -0.44 4.95
C LEU A 44 -7.27 -1.10 6.24
N TYR A 45 -7.34 -2.44 6.28
CA TYR A 45 -7.58 -3.19 7.51
C TYR A 45 -6.34 -3.34 8.40
N GLY A 46 -5.19 -2.81 7.99
CA GLY A 46 -3.97 -2.78 8.79
C GLY A 46 -3.08 -4.01 8.68
N HIS A 47 -3.25 -4.85 7.65
CA HIS A 47 -2.46 -6.06 7.48
C HIS A 47 -1.08 -5.78 6.81
N PRO A 48 -0.97 -5.48 5.51
CA PRO A 48 0.29 -5.04 4.93
C PRO A 48 0.53 -3.54 5.18
N THR A 49 1.80 -3.17 5.39
CA THR A 49 2.20 -1.76 5.45
C THR A 49 2.14 -1.15 4.05
N LEU A 50 1.29 -0.15 3.88
CA LEU A 50 1.20 0.62 2.65
C LEU A 50 2.06 1.87 2.74
N SER A 51 2.76 2.18 1.65
CA SER A 51 3.47 3.43 1.49
C SER A 51 2.93 4.22 0.31
N ILE A 52 2.49 5.44 0.57
CA ILE A 52 1.90 6.34 -0.43
C ILE A 52 2.92 7.41 -0.78
N TYR A 53 3.26 7.51 -2.07
CA TYR A 53 4.15 8.52 -2.61
C TYR A 53 3.34 9.63 -3.26
N PHE A 54 3.66 10.87 -2.94
CA PHE A 54 3.02 12.05 -3.53
C PHE A 54 3.98 12.72 -4.50
N GLN A 55 3.50 13.07 -5.69
CA GLN A 55 4.30 13.76 -6.72
C GLN A 55 4.54 15.24 -6.38
N SER A 56 3.87 15.77 -5.37
CA SER A 56 4.04 17.12 -4.85
C SER A 56 3.94 17.12 -3.32
N PRO A 57 4.43 18.16 -2.63
CA PRO A 57 4.22 18.33 -1.20
C PRO A 57 2.73 18.32 -0.86
N VAL A 58 2.34 17.49 0.11
CA VAL A 58 0.97 17.40 0.62
C VAL A 58 0.88 18.02 2.00
N ILE A 59 -0.17 18.81 2.22
CA ILE A 59 -0.51 19.36 3.53
C ILE A 59 -1.62 18.52 4.12
N PHE A 60 -1.32 17.77 5.17
CA PHE A 60 -2.33 17.08 5.96
C PHE A 60 -2.92 18.05 6.98
N ARG A 61 -4.23 18.28 6.94
CA ARG A 61 -4.96 19.07 7.96
C ARG A 61 -5.73 18.14 8.87
N ARG A 62 -5.67 18.42 10.18
CA ARG A 62 -6.48 17.71 11.16
C ARG A 62 -7.95 18.05 10.93
N ILE A 63 -8.77 17.03 10.69
CA ILE A 63 -10.22 17.19 10.64
C ILE A 63 -10.81 17.03 12.03
N LYS A 64 -11.85 17.81 12.33
CA LYS A 64 -12.71 17.61 13.50
C LYS A 64 -14.13 17.37 13.03
N THR A 65 -14.74 16.29 13.48
CA THR A 65 -16.13 16.00 13.18
C THR A 65 -17.01 16.53 14.32
N ARG A 66 -18.03 17.34 14.01
CA ARG A 66 -19.09 17.73 14.96
C ARG A 66 -20.45 17.61 14.29
N LYS A 67 -21.40 16.89 14.91
CA LYS A 67 -22.77 16.70 14.38
C LYS A 67 -22.77 16.30 12.89
N ASN A 68 -21.97 15.30 12.52
CA ASN A 68 -21.76 14.83 11.14
C ASN A 68 -21.23 15.86 10.14
N LYS A 69 -20.77 17.04 10.59
CA LYS A 69 -20.07 18.02 9.77
C LYS A 69 -18.57 17.91 9.98
N ILE A 70 -17.84 18.04 8.89
CA ILE A 70 -16.37 18.04 8.87
C ILE A 70 -15.90 19.48 8.99
N PHE A 71 -15.05 19.75 9.96
CA PHE A 71 -14.37 21.03 10.14
C PHE A 71 -12.88 20.81 9.93
N LEU A 72 -12.25 21.71 9.19
CA LEU A 72 -10.80 21.81 9.17
C LEU A 72 -10.37 22.59 10.41
N MET A 73 -9.37 22.08 11.13
CA MET A 73 -8.65 22.88 12.12
C MET A 73 -7.55 23.69 11.47
#